data_AF-A0A970ZHV8-F1
#
_entry.id   AF-A0A970ZHV8-F1
#
_cell.length_a   1.000
_cell.length_b   1.000
_cell.length_c   1.000
_cell.angle_alpha   90.00
_cell.angle_beta   90.00
_cell.angle_gamma   90.00
#
_symmetry.space_group_name_H-M   'P 1'
#
loop_
_entity.id
_entity.type
_entity.pdbx_description
1 polymer ?
#
loop_
_entity_poly.entity_id
_entity_poly.type
_entity_poly.pdbx_seq_one_letter_code
_entity_poly.pdbx_strand_id
1 'polypeptide(L)'
;MKGALLKSAAAAGLLMLLLFGRSAFSEKDEAPVPVLWQDPGDISARNLYYGPEGKEGMPQGPFVFEEEDLDGTNPKFDVTDSRGRSWTVKLGIEAQPETAAVRLVWAVGYFVRPNYFIPRLEVQNMPQRLERGQHMIAPDGAIYGARLKLNAKKQGIWKWKENPFVGTREFNGLRIMMSLLCNLDLKDSNNGIYRITAPDDSGESWDVYLISDLGCSFSERLWPYEMKGNLRSFSRVGFIKEIGPETVDFHLRVGPATVDLAHLIWHSKHRKQHWISKDIPKEDAKWLGRMLGQLSEEQIKDAFRAAGYGAETTQGFTDIIRKKIADLNAL
;
A
#
# COMPACT_ATOMS: atom_id res chain seq x y z
N MET A 1 -68.61 -33.60 67.69
CA MET A 1 -67.61 -33.98 66.68
C MET A 1 -68.16 -33.60 65.32
N LYS A 2 -67.62 -32.57 64.66
CA LYS A 2 -67.84 -32.31 63.22
C LYS A 2 -67.02 -31.09 62.82
N GLY A 3 -66.05 -31.32 61.93
CA GLY A 3 -65.36 -30.26 61.22
C GLY A 3 -66.28 -29.60 60.20
N ALA A 4 -66.01 -28.33 59.92
CA ALA A 4 -66.53 -27.62 58.77
C ALA A 4 -65.48 -26.61 58.27
N LEU A 5 -65.06 -26.85 57.04
CA LEU A 5 -64.85 -25.88 55.96
C LEU A 5 -63.77 -24.79 56.07
N LEU A 6 -62.76 -24.99 55.19
CA LEU A 6 -62.40 -24.12 54.05
C LEU A 6 -61.79 -22.73 54.34
N LYS A 7 -60.53 -22.53 53.90
CA LYS A 7 -60.20 -21.81 52.66
C LYS A 7 -58.68 -21.72 52.46
N SER A 8 -58.27 -22.07 51.24
CA SER A 8 -56.91 -22.06 50.71
C SER A 8 -56.43 -20.62 50.42
N ALA A 9 -55.12 -20.41 50.56
CA ALA A 9 -54.42 -19.14 50.36
C ALA A 9 -53.72 -19.05 48.99
N ALA A 10 -53.57 -17.83 48.45
CA ALA A 10 -52.44 -17.29 47.67
C ALA A 10 -52.83 -15.88 47.17
N ALA A 11 -52.30 -14.75 47.68
CA ALA A 11 -50.97 -14.17 47.51
C ALA A 11 -50.70 -13.58 46.10
N ALA A 12 -50.66 -12.25 46.00
CA ALA A 12 -49.67 -11.47 45.23
C ALA A 12 -49.95 -9.96 45.42
N GLY A 13 -49.13 -9.33 46.27
CA GLY A 13 -49.15 -7.90 46.53
C GLY A 13 -48.38 -7.11 45.46
N LEU A 14 -48.90 -5.92 45.17
CA LEU A 14 -48.34 -4.88 44.33
C LEU A 14 -47.05 -4.33 44.98
N LEU A 15 -45.89 -4.57 44.40
CA LEU A 15 -44.61 -4.03 44.86
C LEU A 15 -44.18 -2.88 43.93
N MET A 16 -44.39 -1.65 44.38
CA MET A 16 -43.65 -0.48 43.91
C MET A 16 -42.18 -0.65 44.35
N LEU A 17 -41.25 -0.81 43.41
CA LEU A 17 -39.82 -0.73 43.72
C LEU A 17 -39.16 0.44 42.98
N LEU A 18 -38.71 1.36 43.82
CA LEU A 18 -37.74 2.43 43.67
C LEU A 18 -36.82 2.36 42.43
N LEU A 19 -36.89 3.42 41.64
CA LEU A 19 -35.87 3.86 40.69
C LEU A 19 -34.59 4.25 41.47
N PHE A 20 -33.56 3.42 41.37
CA PHE A 20 -32.16 3.85 41.54
C PHE A 20 -31.34 3.31 40.37
N GLY A 21 -30.55 4.21 39.79
CA GLY A 21 -30.05 4.12 38.44
C GLY A 21 -29.06 2.99 38.16
N ARG A 22 -29.14 2.51 36.92
CA ARG A 22 -27.96 2.21 36.12
C ARG A 22 -27.99 3.18 34.96
N SER A 23 -27.23 4.27 35.06
CA SER A 23 -26.75 4.92 33.84
C SER A 23 -25.98 3.86 33.07
N ALA A 24 -26.56 3.39 31.98
CA ALA A 24 -25.81 2.68 30.97
C ALA A 24 -24.70 3.63 30.54
N PHE A 25 -23.45 3.29 30.87
CA PHE A 25 -22.31 3.85 30.18
C PHE A 25 -22.51 3.50 28.70
N SER A 26 -22.94 4.49 27.93
CA SER A 26 -22.80 4.46 26.49
C SER A 26 -21.30 4.46 26.22
N GLU A 27 -20.74 3.30 25.89
CA GLU A 27 -19.51 3.26 25.10
C GLU A 27 -19.82 4.05 23.83
N LYS A 28 -19.40 5.31 23.80
CA LYS A 28 -19.21 5.98 22.52
C LYS A 28 -18.18 5.13 21.80
N ASP A 29 -18.62 4.42 20.76
CA ASP A 29 -17.73 3.99 19.68
C ASP A 29 -17.06 5.26 19.14
N GLU A 30 -15.93 5.66 19.73
CA GLU A 30 -15.11 6.72 19.16
C GLU A 30 -14.64 6.22 17.80
N ALA A 31 -14.94 7.02 16.76
CA ALA A 31 -14.47 6.71 15.42
C ALA A 31 -12.93 6.58 15.45
N PRO A 32 -12.36 5.54 14.83
CA PRO A 32 -10.92 5.32 14.88
C PRO A 32 -10.16 6.55 14.39
N VAL A 33 -9.02 6.82 15.02
CA VAL A 33 -8.19 7.97 14.66
C VAL A 33 -7.58 7.72 13.27
N PRO A 34 -7.73 8.67 12.32
CA PRO A 34 -7.16 8.53 10.98
C PRO A 34 -5.64 8.74 11.03
N VAL A 35 -4.86 7.84 10.44
CA VAL A 35 -3.39 7.93 10.39
C VAL A 35 -2.86 7.70 8.97
N LEU A 36 -2.09 8.66 8.43
CA LEU A 36 -1.44 8.54 7.11
C LEU A 36 0.02 8.08 7.20
N TRP A 37 0.69 8.52 8.25
CA TRP A 37 2.12 8.45 8.43
C TRP A 37 2.44 8.26 9.90
N GLN A 38 3.48 7.50 10.18
CA GLN A 38 4.06 7.36 11.52
C GLN A 38 5.56 7.59 11.45
N ASP A 39 6.14 8.08 12.54
CA ASP A 39 7.59 8.24 12.62
C ASP A 39 8.28 6.89 12.37
N PRO A 40 9.14 6.78 11.34
CA PRO A 40 9.80 5.53 11.03
C PRO A 40 10.88 5.14 12.04
N GLY A 41 11.23 6.00 13.00
CA GLY A 41 12.33 5.80 13.92
C GLY A 41 13.68 5.85 13.20
N ASP A 42 14.59 4.94 13.56
CA ASP A 42 15.90 4.84 12.92
C ASP A 42 15.77 4.26 11.49
N ILE A 43 15.75 5.15 10.50
CA ILE A 43 15.70 4.79 9.07
C ILE A 43 16.94 4.01 8.65
N SER A 44 18.11 4.29 9.25
CA SER A 44 19.37 3.62 8.89
C SER A 44 19.40 2.15 9.33
N ALA A 45 18.60 1.79 10.33
CA ALA A 45 18.44 0.41 10.80
C ALA A 45 17.38 -0.40 10.01
N ARG A 46 16.63 0.22 9.10
CA ARG A 46 15.56 -0.47 8.35
C ARG A 46 16.11 -1.47 7.34
N ASN A 47 15.52 -2.66 7.30
CA ASN A 47 15.84 -3.66 6.30
C ASN A 47 14.90 -3.56 5.09
N LEU A 48 15.34 -2.86 4.05
CA LEU A 48 14.55 -2.66 2.82
C LEU A 48 14.46 -3.93 1.96
N TYR A 49 15.29 -4.95 2.19
CA TYR A 49 15.14 -6.23 1.50
C TYR A 49 13.84 -6.92 1.94
N TYR A 50 13.64 -7.04 3.25
CA TYR A 50 12.48 -7.72 3.80
C TYR A 50 11.23 -6.82 3.96
N GLY A 51 11.40 -5.51 4.14
CA GLY A 51 10.28 -4.57 4.26
C GLY A 51 9.51 -4.66 5.59
N PRO A 52 8.22 -4.26 5.60
CA PRO A 52 7.47 -3.95 6.83
C PRO A 52 7.35 -5.09 7.84
N GLU A 53 7.12 -6.32 7.39
CA GLU A 53 6.95 -7.48 8.27
C GLU A 53 8.27 -8.23 8.50
N GLY A 54 9.39 -7.68 8.01
CA GLY A 54 10.70 -8.31 8.12
C GLY A 54 10.76 -9.70 7.48
N LYS A 55 11.81 -10.45 7.86
CA LYS A 55 12.05 -11.81 7.37
C LYS A 55 11.00 -12.79 7.91
N GLU A 56 10.63 -12.63 9.18
CA GLU A 56 9.62 -13.46 9.86
C GLU A 56 8.24 -13.32 9.22
N GLY A 57 7.95 -12.20 8.57
CA GLY A 57 6.73 -11.95 7.81
C GLY A 57 6.60 -12.67 6.47
N MET A 58 7.69 -13.20 5.91
CA MET A 58 7.71 -13.74 4.55
C MET A 58 6.71 -14.90 4.36
N PRO A 59 6.03 -15.02 3.21
CA PRO A 59 5.20 -16.18 2.90
C PRO A 59 6.05 -17.46 2.91
N GLN A 60 5.53 -18.55 3.47
CA GLN A 60 6.24 -19.83 3.60
C GLN A 60 5.48 -20.95 2.93
N GLY A 61 6.10 -21.65 1.99
CA GLY A 61 5.50 -22.81 1.35
C GLY A 61 5.31 -24.00 2.32
N PRO A 62 4.50 -25.01 1.96
CA PRO A 62 3.74 -25.10 0.71
C PRO A 62 2.64 -24.03 0.60
N PHE A 63 2.33 -23.64 -0.65
CA PHE A 63 1.22 -22.76 -0.97
C PHE A 63 0.09 -23.59 -1.54
N VAL A 64 -1.14 -23.33 -1.08
CA VAL A 64 -2.34 -24.03 -1.53
C VAL A 64 -3.27 -23.02 -2.19
N PHE A 65 -3.69 -23.30 -3.41
CA PHE A 65 -4.66 -22.49 -4.14
C PHE A 65 -6.01 -22.41 -3.40
N GLU A 66 -6.58 -21.22 -3.32
CA GLU A 66 -7.90 -20.99 -2.74
C GLU A 66 -8.92 -20.71 -3.85
N GLU A 67 -8.77 -19.58 -4.54
CA GLU A 67 -9.68 -19.16 -5.60
C GLU A 67 -9.01 -18.22 -6.60
N GLU A 68 -9.54 -18.16 -7.82
CA GLU A 68 -9.13 -17.17 -8.81
C GLU A 68 -9.86 -15.85 -8.56
N ASP A 69 -9.10 -14.75 -8.51
CA ASP A 69 -9.66 -13.41 -8.30
C ASP A 69 -9.79 -12.70 -9.64
N LEU A 70 -11.04 -12.61 -10.11
CA LEU A 70 -11.37 -12.06 -11.42
C LEU A 70 -11.50 -10.52 -11.41
N ASP A 71 -11.35 -9.86 -10.28
CA ASP A 71 -11.45 -8.39 -10.20
C ASP A 71 -10.24 -7.68 -10.84
N GLY A 72 -10.46 -6.49 -11.38
CA GLY A 72 -9.40 -5.68 -12.01
C GLY A 72 -8.85 -6.27 -13.32
N THR A 73 -7.67 -5.80 -13.74
CA THR A 73 -7.15 -6.09 -15.10
C THR A 73 -5.99 -7.08 -15.16
N ASN A 74 -5.20 -7.18 -14.09
CA ASN A 74 -4.05 -8.10 -14.04
C ASN A 74 -4.47 -9.46 -13.45
N PRO A 75 -3.99 -10.60 -14.01
CA PRO A 75 -4.28 -11.91 -13.45
C PRO A 75 -3.79 -12.05 -12.01
N LYS A 76 -4.65 -12.63 -11.16
CA LYS A 76 -4.36 -12.87 -9.75
C LYS A 76 -5.25 -13.98 -9.20
N PHE A 77 -4.80 -14.58 -8.12
CA PHE A 77 -5.53 -15.62 -7.37
C PHE A 77 -5.02 -15.64 -5.94
N ASP A 78 -5.81 -16.20 -5.04
CA ASP A 78 -5.47 -16.29 -3.62
C ASP A 78 -4.89 -17.67 -3.27
N VAL A 79 -3.94 -17.65 -2.34
CA VAL A 79 -3.31 -18.86 -1.78
C VAL A 79 -3.19 -18.75 -0.27
N THR A 80 -3.23 -19.89 0.41
CA THR A 80 -2.82 -20.00 1.80
C THR A 80 -1.40 -20.56 1.91
N ASP A 81 -0.60 -19.97 2.80
CA ASP A 81 0.74 -20.43 3.13
C ASP A 81 0.74 -21.49 4.25
N SER A 82 1.89 -22.12 4.51
CA SER A 82 2.03 -23.16 5.55
C SER A 82 1.72 -22.71 6.97
N ARG A 83 1.65 -21.40 7.21
CA ARG A 83 1.28 -20.80 8.50
C ARG A 83 -0.19 -20.40 8.56
N GLY A 84 -0.99 -20.78 7.56
CA GLY A 84 -2.41 -20.47 7.50
C GLY A 84 -2.70 -19.00 7.14
N ARG A 85 -1.73 -18.27 6.59
CA ARG A 85 -1.96 -16.88 6.15
C ARG A 85 -2.35 -16.86 4.67
N SER A 86 -3.37 -16.07 4.34
CA SER A 86 -3.84 -15.89 2.96
C SER A 86 -3.09 -14.76 2.25
N TRP A 87 -2.78 -14.98 0.97
CA TRP A 87 -2.02 -14.09 0.11
C TRP A 87 -2.65 -14.01 -1.27
N THR A 88 -2.83 -12.80 -1.79
CA THR A 88 -3.07 -12.62 -3.22
C THR A 88 -1.76 -12.73 -3.99
N VAL A 89 -1.69 -13.72 -4.87
CA VAL A 89 -0.65 -13.86 -5.88
C VAL A 89 -1.01 -12.96 -7.07
N LYS A 90 -0.17 -11.95 -7.34
CA LYS A 90 -0.27 -11.12 -8.53
C LYS A 90 0.81 -11.49 -9.54
N LEU A 91 0.40 -11.66 -10.79
CA LEU A 91 1.28 -12.03 -11.91
C LEU A 91 1.64 -10.83 -12.78
N GLY A 92 2.76 -10.95 -13.49
CA GLY A 92 3.13 -10.05 -14.59
C GLY A 92 4.01 -8.88 -14.20
N ILE A 93 4.12 -7.93 -15.14
CA ILE A 93 5.18 -6.89 -15.18
C ILE A 93 5.20 -5.95 -13.95
N GLU A 94 4.09 -5.85 -13.22
CA GLU A 94 3.98 -4.97 -12.05
C GLU A 94 4.53 -5.58 -10.75
N ALA A 95 4.86 -6.88 -10.75
CA ALA A 95 5.34 -7.59 -9.56
C ALA A 95 6.63 -6.97 -9.01
N GLN A 96 7.61 -6.73 -9.88
CA GLN A 96 8.90 -6.13 -9.52
C GLN A 96 8.76 -4.65 -9.08
N PRO A 97 8.22 -3.73 -9.91
CA PRO A 97 8.15 -2.32 -9.55
C PRO A 97 7.31 -2.08 -8.30
N GLU A 98 6.23 -2.82 -8.04
CA GLU A 98 5.50 -2.61 -6.80
C GLU A 98 6.32 -3.02 -5.58
N THR A 99 7.01 -4.16 -5.64
CA THR A 99 7.80 -4.64 -4.52
C THR A 99 8.84 -3.58 -4.12
N ALA A 100 9.61 -3.06 -5.08
CA ALA A 100 10.61 -2.03 -4.82
C ALA A 100 10.00 -0.70 -4.30
N ALA A 101 8.90 -0.24 -4.93
CA ALA A 101 8.25 1.00 -4.54
C ALA A 101 7.68 0.95 -3.11
N VAL A 102 7.09 -0.19 -2.73
CA VAL A 102 6.58 -0.42 -1.37
C VAL A 102 7.68 -0.33 -0.32
N ARG A 103 8.89 -0.82 -0.60
CA ARG A 103 10.03 -0.72 0.32
C ARG A 103 10.44 0.74 0.55
N LEU A 104 10.54 1.53 -0.52
CA LEU A 104 10.94 2.93 -0.44
C LEU A 104 9.90 3.81 0.27
N VAL A 105 8.61 3.57 0.02
CA VAL A 105 7.51 4.30 0.68
C VAL A 105 7.44 3.97 2.17
N TRP A 106 7.57 2.69 2.53
CA TRP A 106 7.62 2.25 3.92
C TRP A 106 8.83 2.79 4.68
N ALA A 107 9.98 2.89 4.03
CA ALA A 107 11.23 3.33 4.65
C ALA A 107 11.11 4.69 5.34
N VAL A 108 10.22 5.55 4.84
CA VAL A 108 10.01 6.91 5.35
C VAL A 108 8.70 7.07 6.12
N GLY A 109 8.08 5.98 6.59
CA GLY A 109 7.00 6.04 7.58
C GLY A 109 5.56 5.94 7.05
N TYR A 110 5.37 5.80 5.74
CA TYR A 110 4.03 5.56 5.18
C TYR A 110 3.59 4.10 5.31
N PHE A 111 2.31 3.91 5.61
CA PHE A 111 1.71 2.58 5.63
C PHE A 111 1.60 2.01 4.23
N VAL A 112 1.98 0.74 4.09
CA VAL A 112 1.92 -0.04 2.86
C VAL A 112 1.45 -1.46 3.17
N ARG A 113 0.90 -2.17 2.18
CA ARG A 113 0.55 -3.58 2.35
C ARG A 113 1.82 -4.44 2.25
N PRO A 114 2.11 -5.29 3.24
CA PRO A 114 3.21 -6.25 3.13
C PRO A 114 3.08 -7.08 1.86
N ASN A 115 4.17 -7.13 1.10
CA ASN A 115 4.27 -7.97 -0.08
C ASN A 115 5.71 -8.41 -0.31
N TYR A 116 5.84 -9.50 -1.07
CA TYR A 116 7.10 -10.18 -1.36
C TYR A 116 7.10 -10.67 -2.81
N PHE A 117 8.19 -10.41 -3.51
CA PHE A 117 8.45 -11.00 -4.82
C PHE A 117 9.03 -12.40 -4.63
N ILE A 118 8.46 -13.37 -5.34
CA ILE A 118 8.84 -14.77 -5.31
C ILE A 118 9.33 -15.16 -6.72
N PRO A 119 10.64 -15.36 -6.90
CA PRO A 119 11.22 -15.63 -8.22
C PRO A 119 10.66 -16.87 -8.91
N ARG A 120 10.39 -17.91 -8.11
CA ARG A 120 9.73 -19.15 -8.53
C ARG A 120 8.74 -19.55 -7.45
N LEU A 121 7.46 -19.57 -7.80
CA LEU A 121 6.36 -19.95 -6.93
C LEU A 121 5.76 -21.25 -7.45
N GLU A 122 5.56 -22.19 -6.52
CA GLU A 122 4.86 -23.45 -6.76
C GLU A 122 3.60 -23.47 -5.89
N VAL A 123 2.46 -23.79 -6.50
CA VAL A 123 1.15 -23.76 -5.85
C VAL A 123 0.47 -25.10 -6.01
N GLN A 124 0.06 -25.69 -4.90
CA GLN A 124 -0.68 -26.95 -4.86
C GLN A 124 -2.16 -26.70 -5.14
N ASN A 125 -2.84 -27.72 -5.66
CA ASN A 125 -4.28 -27.71 -5.94
C ASN A 125 -4.74 -26.61 -6.90
N MET A 126 -3.84 -26.14 -7.77
CA MET A 126 -4.22 -25.25 -8.87
C MET A 126 -5.26 -25.94 -9.77
N PRO A 127 -6.25 -25.20 -10.29
CA PRO A 127 -7.17 -25.75 -11.28
C PRO A 127 -6.39 -26.19 -12.53
N GLN A 128 -6.97 -27.12 -13.31
CA GLN A 128 -6.35 -27.58 -14.57
C GLN A 128 -6.06 -26.42 -15.53
N ARG A 129 -6.86 -25.36 -15.44
CA ARG A 129 -6.70 -24.14 -16.22
C ARG A 129 -7.22 -22.94 -15.44
N LEU A 130 -6.41 -21.88 -15.35
CA LEU A 130 -6.85 -20.56 -14.92
C LEU A 130 -7.61 -19.86 -16.05
N GLU A 131 -8.64 -19.10 -15.68
CA GLU A 131 -9.36 -18.26 -16.63
C GLU A 131 -8.46 -17.15 -17.17
N ARG A 132 -7.61 -16.57 -16.32
CA ARG A 132 -6.69 -15.48 -16.64
C ARG A 132 -5.26 -15.85 -16.28
N GLY A 133 -4.33 -15.44 -17.14
CA GLY A 133 -2.90 -15.64 -16.87
C GLY A 133 -2.39 -17.07 -17.03
N GLN A 134 -3.18 -18.02 -17.58
CA GLN A 134 -2.71 -19.39 -17.85
C GLN A 134 -1.39 -19.45 -18.65
N HIS A 135 -1.20 -18.52 -19.59
CA HIS A 135 0.02 -18.41 -20.40
C HIS A 135 1.25 -17.97 -19.60
N MET A 136 1.07 -17.52 -18.36
CA MET A 136 2.14 -17.14 -17.42
C MET A 136 2.55 -18.31 -16.51
N ILE A 137 1.84 -19.45 -16.58
CA ILE A 137 2.19 -20.67 -15.88
C ILE A 137 3.11 -21.49 -16.79
N ALA A 138 4.27 -21.87 -16.27
CA ALA A 138 5.22 -22.67 -17.03
C ALA A 138 4.75 -24.13 -17.19
N PRO A 139 5.31 -24.90 -18.14
CA PRO A 139 4.90 -26.28 -18.39
C PRO A 139 5.04 -27.22 -17.18
N ASP A 140 5.96 -26.91 -16.26
CA ASP A 140 6.15 -27.63 -15.00
C ASP A 140 5.20 -27.17 -13.88
N GLY A 141 4.25 -26.29 -14.17
CA GLY A 141 3.31 -25.72 -13.21
C GLY A 141 3.86 -24.54 -12.40
N ALA A 142 5.13 -24.18 -12.60
CA ALA A 142 5.75 -23.10 -11.84
C ALA A 142 5.34 -21.71 -12.35
N ILE A 143 5.36 -20.75 -11.43
CA ILE A 143 5.07 -19.35 -11.71
C ILE A 143 6.33 -18.55 -11.45
N TYR A 144 6.81 -17.85 -12.46
CA TYR A 144 8.03 -17.06 -12.35
C TYR A 144 7.73 -15.59 -12.09
N GLY A 145 8.44 -15.02 -11.11
CA GLY A 145 8.38 -13.61 -10.77
C GLY A 145 7.01 -13.14 -10.28
N ALA A 146 6.37 -13.92 -9.41
CA ALA A 146 5.11 -13.56 -8.80
C ALA A 146 5.30 -12.59 -7.62
N ARG A 147 4.29 -11.78 -7.32
CA ARG A 147 4.24 -11.01 -6.08
C ARG A 147 3.13 -11.52 -5.18
N LEU A 148 3.46 -11.91 -3.96
CA LEU A 148 2.49 -12.26 -2.93
C LEU A 148 2.20 -11.04 -2.07
N LYS A 149 0.93 -10.64 -1.99
CA LYS A 149 0.44 -9.54 -1.17
C LYS A 149 -0.40 -10.10 -0.03
N LEU A 150 -0.04 -9.81 1.22
CA LEU A 150 -0.77 -10.33 2.40
C LEU A 150 -2.22 -9.85 2.37
N ASN A 151 -3.19 -10.74 2.56
CA ASN A 151 -4.61 -10.40 2.58
C ASN A 151 -4.99 -9.62 3.84
N ALA A 152 -5.87 -8.63 3.68
CA ALA A 152 -6.40 -7.82 4.78
C ALA A 152 -7.69 -7.13 4.34
N LYS A 153 -8.63 -7.00 5.28
CA LYS A 153 -9.94 -6.40 5.08
C LYS A 153 -9.82 -4.88 4.93
N LYS A 154 -10.22 -4.38 3.76
CA LYS A 154 -10.32 -2.95 3.48
C LYS A 154 -11.61 -2.41 4.10
N GLN A 155 -11.52 -1.32 4.87
CA GLN A 155 -12.68 -0.63 5.47
C GLN A 155 -13.30 0.40 4.52
N GLY A 156 -12.49 0.98 3.64
CA GLY A 156 -12.93 1.96 2.66
C GLY A 156 -11.81 2.40 1.73
N ILE A 157 -12.10 3.40 0.89
CA ILE A 157 -11.11 4.08 0.07
C ILE A 157 -10.90 5.49 0.62
N TRP A 158 -9.70 6.05 0.44
CA TRP A 158 -9.45 7.47 0.69
C TRP A 158 -9.06 8.17 -0.62
N LYS A 159 -9.46 9.43 -0.77
CA LYS A 159 -9.24 10.20 -2.00
C LYS A 159 -8.11 11.21 -1.83
N TRP A 160 -7.36 11.46 -2.90
CA TRP A 160 -6.23 12.39 -2.87
C TRP A 160 -6.63 13.82 -2.51
N LYS A 161 -7.79 14.32 -2.99
CA LYS A 161 -8.24 15.69 -2.70
C LYS A 161 -9.16 15.83 -1.49
N GLU A 162 -9.75 14.72 -1.04
CA GLU A 162 -10.76 14.70 0.02
C GLU A 162 -10.29 13.71 1.09
N ASN A 163 -9.40 14.16 1.98
CA ASN A 163 -8.89 13.40 3.11
C ASN A 163 -8.45 14.36 4.25
N PRO A 164 -8.34 13.89 5.50
CA PRO A 164 -8.07 14.76 6.65
C PRO A 164 -6.63 15.29 6.72
N PHE A 165 -5.74 14.86 5.82
CA PHE A 165 -4.32 15.22 5.83
C PHE A 165 -3.96 16.26 4.75
N VAL A 166 -4.94 16.75 3.98
CA VAL A 166 -4.67 17.80 2.99
C VAL A 166 -4.06 19.02 3.68
N GLY A 167 -2.90 19.45 3.18
CA GLY A 167 -2.15 20.58 3.74
C GLY A 167 -1.16 20.20 4.84
N THR A 168 -1.09 18.93 5.27
CA THR A 168 -0.04 18.49 6.19
C THR A 168 1.26 18.19 5.47
N ARG A 169 2.37 18.32 6.20
CA ARG A 169 3.72 17.98 5.72
C ARG A 169 3.81 16.52 5.31
N GLU A 170 3.23 15.62 6.08
CA GLU A 170 3.25 14.17 5.85
C GLU A 170 2.48 13.82 4.57
N PHE A 171 1.37 14.50 4.28
CA PHE A 171 0.66 14.32 3.01
C PHE A 171 1.45 14.87 1.81
N ASN A 172 2.08 16.03 1.97
CA ASN A 172 2.98 16.60 0.97
C ASN A 172 4.19 15.70 0.69
N GLY A 173 4.75 15.06 1.71
CA GLY A 173 5.78 14.03 1.53
C GLY A 173 5.30 12.85 0.68
N LEU A 174 4.07 12.38 0.87
CA LEU A 174 3.54 11.25 0.08
C LEU A 174 3.38 11.65 -1.39
N ARG A 175 2.93 12.89 -1.63
CA ARG A 175 2.86 13.46 -2.98
C ARG A 175 4.24 13.51 -3.65
N ILE A 176 5.27 13.92 -2.93
CA ILE A 176 6.66 13.91 -3.43
C ILE A 176 7.12 12.48 -3.70
N MET A 177 6.79 11.51 -2.83
CA MET A 177 7.12 10.09 -3.07
C MET A 177 6.52 9.57 -4.38
N MET A 178 5.29 9.95 -4.73
CA MET A 178 4.70 9.57 -6.03
C MET A 178 5.50 10.14 -7.21
N SER A 179 6.00 11.37 -7.10
CA SER A 179 6.89 11.98 -8.10
C SER A 179 8.29 11.36 -8.13
N LEU A 180 8.85 10.99 -6.97
CA LEU A 180 10.16 10.36 -6.86
C LEU A 180 10.17 9.01 -7.59
N LEU A 181 9.13 8.20 -7.36
CA LEU A 181 8.91 6.90 -8.00
C LEU A 181 8.42 7.01 -9.45
N CYS A 182 7.93 8.19 -9.86
CA CYS A 182 7.15 8.37 -11.08
C CYS A 182 5.95 7.42 -11.15
N ASN A 183 5.13 7.36 -10.10
CA ASN A 183 3.91 6.55 -10.12
C ASN A 183 2.87 7.21 -11.04
N LEU A 184 2.49 6.47 -12.08
CA LEU A 184 1.59 6.94 -13.12
C LEU A 184 0.13 6.51 -12.91
N ASP A 185 -0.19 5.72 -11.88
CA ASP A 185 -1.57 5.28 -11.60
C ASP A 185 -2.06 5.76 -10.22
N LEU A 186 -2.47 7.03 -10.16
CA LEU A 186 -2.88 7.70 -8.93
C LEU A 186 -4.42 7.79 -8.80
N LYS A 187 -5.14 6.74 -9.15
CA LYS A 187 -6.60 6.71 -8.95
C LYS A 187 -6.93 6.60 -7.45
N ASP A 188 -7.97 7.30 -7.00
CA ASP A 188 -8.42 7.19 -5.59
C ASP A 188 -8.81 5.74 -5.22
N SER A 189 -9.31 4.95 -6.17
CA SER A 189 -9.65 3.54 -5.97
C SER A 189 -8.47 2.64 -5.62
N ASN A 190 -7.25 3.07 -5.94
CA ASN A 190 -6.02 2.31 -5.66
C ASN A 190 -5.67 2.35 -4.16
N ASN A 191 -6.14 3.40 -3.48
CA ASN A 191 -5.92 3.66 -2.07
C ASN A 191 -6.89 2.85 -1.20
N GLY A 192 -6.55 2.66 0.08
CA GLY A 192 -7.41 1.94 1.01
C GLY A 192 -7.25 2.40 2.45
N ILE A 193 -8.35 2.37 3.18
CA ILE A 193 -8.38 2.53 4.63
C ILE A 193 -8.42 1.14 5.25
N TYR A 194 -7.54 0.89 6.21
CA TYR A 194 -7.47 -0.37 6.96
C TYR A 194 -7.52 -0.06 8.44
N ARG A 195 -8.18 -0.93 9.22
CA ARG A 195 -8.19 -0.79 10.67
C ARG A 195 -7.05 -1.58 11.27
N ILE A 196 -6.23 -0.93 12.09
CA ILE A 196 -5.24 -1.56 12.95
C ILE A 196 -5.73 -1.40 14.38
N THR A 197 -5.75 -2.50 15.12
CA THR A 197 -6.04 -2.49 16.56
C THR A 197 -4.72 -2.64 17.31
N ALA A 198 -4.59 -1.92 18.42
CA ALA A 198 -3.45 -2.06 19.31
C ALA A 198 -3.30 -3.54 19.72
N PRO A 199 -2.06 -4.05 19.80
CA PRO A 199 -1.83 -5.42 20.22
C PRO A 199 -2.03 -5.64 21.72
N ASP A 200 -2.30 -4.58 22.49
CA ASP A 200 -2.58 -4.63 23.92
C ASP A 200 -4.09 -4.72 24.21
N ASP A 201 -4.43 -4.87 25.48
CA ASP A 201 -5.81 -5.00 25.93
C ASP A 201 -6.58 -3.65 25.93
N SER A 202 -6.00 -2.56 25.41
CA SER A 202 -6.65 -1.24 25.39
C SER A 202 -7.85 -1.19 24.44
N GLY A 203 -7.85 -2.04 23.41
CA GLY A 203 -8.82 -1.99 22.33
C GLY A 203 -8.68 -0.75 21.43
N GLU A 204 -7.62 0.05 21.59
CA GLU A 204 -7.37 1.23 20.75
C GLU A 204 -7.26 0.82 19.28
N SER A 205 -7.83 1.62 18.38
CA SER A 205 -7.75 1.35 16.95
C SER A 205 -7.56 2.61 16.12
N TRP A 206 -6.85 2.43 15.02
CA TRP A 206 -6.54 3.47 14.05
C TRP A 206 -7.01 3.04 12.67
N ASP A 207 -7.57 4.00 11.93
CA ASP A 207 -7.85 3.81 10.51
C ASP A 207 -6.64 4.34 9.72
N VAL A 208 -5.83 3.42 9.21
CA VAL A 208 -4.62 3.74 8.44
C VAL A 208 -4.96 4.01 6.97
N TYR A 209 -4.53 5.17 6.48
CA TYR A 209 -4.72 5.64 5.11
C TYR A 209 -3.57 5.15 4.26
N LEU A 210 -3.70 3.92 3.80
CA LEU A 210 -2.65 3.16 3.14
C LEU A 210 -2.59 3.47 1.65
N ILE A 211 -1.38 3.71 1.14
CA ILE A 211 -1.10 3.81 -0.30
C ILE A 211 -0.83 2.42 -0.88
N SER A 212 -1.40 2.14 -2.06
CA SER A 212 -1.33 0.82 -2.72
C SER A 212 -1.28 1.02 -4.24
N ASP A 213 -0.98 -0.05 -4.96
CA ASP A 213 -0.92 -0.07 -6.44
C ASP A 213 0.18 0.85 -6.99
N LEU A 214 1.37 0.65 -6.44
CA LEU A 214 2.61 1.32 -6.83
C LEU A 214 3.33 0.63 -8.00
N GLY A 215 2.79 -0.48 -8.52
CA GLY A 215 3.36 -1.24 -9.64
C GLY A 215 3.46 -0.45 -10.94
N CYS A 216 2.72 0.64 -11.05
CA CYS A 216 2.79 1.57 -12.17
C CYS A 216 3.86 2.68 -11.97
N SER A 217 5.01 2.29 -11.41
CA SER A 217 6.14 3.18 -11.11
C SER A 217 7.38 2.86 -11.96
N PHE A 218 8.40 3.70 -11.81
CA PHE A 218 9.70 3.57 -12.46
C PHE A 218 9.61 3.54 -13.99
N SER A 219 8.79 4.41 -14.56
CA SER A 219 8.60 4.53 -16.01
C SER A 219 8.29 5.97 -16.43
N GLU A 220 8.65 6.33 -17.67
CA GLU A 220 8.36 7.65 -18.25
C GLU A 220 6.89 7.80 -18.67
N ARG A 221 6.24 6.66 -18.97
CA ARG A 221 4.87 6.55 -19.50
C ARG A 221 4.26 5.20 -19.17
N LEU A 222 2.95 5.11 -19.39
CA LEU A 222 2.12 3.95 -19.07
C LEU A 222 2.13 2.85 -20.12
N TRP A 223 2.34 3.26 -21.37
CA TRP A 223 2.26 2.41 -22.54
C TRP A 223 3.50 2.62 -23.42
N PRO A 224 4.12 1.56 -23.95
CA PRO A 224 3.73 0.14 -23.82
C PRO A 224 3.94 -0.40 -22.38
N TYR A 225 3.23 -1.46 -21.99
CA TYR A 225 3.18 -1.92 -20.58
C TYR A 225 4.56 -2.30 -20.01
N GLU A 226 5.47 -2.73 -20.88
CA GLU A 226 6.86 -3.11 -20.63
C GLU A 226 7.71 -1.93 -20.13
N MET A 227 7.18 -0.71 -20.17
CA MET A 227 7.85 0.46 -19.61
C MET A 227 7.82 0.48 -18.08
N LYS A 228 6.86 -0.20 -17.43
CA LYS A 228 6.76 -0.26 -15.95
C LYS A 228 7.98 -0.99 -15.38
N GLY A 229 8.65 -0.42 -14.38
CA GLY A 229 9.87 -1.02 -13.85
C GLY A 229 11.05 -1.03 -14.84
N ASN A 230 11.05 -0.17 -15.85
CA ASN A 230 12.11 -0.14 -16.86
C ASN A 230 13.15 0.95 -16.58
N LEU A 231 14.40 0.55 -16.35
CA LEU A 231 15.49 1.47 -16.02
C LEU A 231 15.71 2.56 -17.09
N ARG A 232 15.77 2.18 -18.37
CA ARG A 232 15.98 3.13 -19.47
C ARG A 232 14.84 4.14 -19.60
N SER A 233 13.63 3.72 -19.27
CA SER A 233 12.46 4.59 -19.22
C SER A 233 12.57 5.56 -18.05
N PHE A 234 12.82 5.04 -16.83
CA PHE A 234 12.92 5.85 -15.63
C PHE A 234 14.07 6.87 -15.67
N SER A 235 15.19 6.52 -16.29
CA SER A 235 16.37 7.40 -16.42
C SER A 235 16.11 8.67 -17.25
N ARG A 236 15.00 8.72 -18.00
CA ARG A 236 14.60 9.89 -18.81
C ARG A 236 13.69 10.85 -18.05
N VAL A 237 13.22 10.46 -16.87
CA VAL A 237 12.28 11.24 -16.09
C VAL A 237 13.05 12.20 -15.18
N GLY A 238 12.85 13.50 -15.40
CA GLY A 238 13.30 14.52 -14.45
C GLY A 238 12.65 14.36 -13.07
N PHE A 239 13.02 15.20 -12.10
CA PHE A 239 12.45 15.12 -10.77
C PHE A 239 11.95 16.47 -10.27
N ILE A 240 12.83 17.43 -10.02
CA ILE A 240 12.41 18.82 -9.81
C ILE A 240 12.08 19.44 -11.17
N LYS A 241 10.89 20.01 -11.29
CA LYS A 241 10.44 20.70 -12.51
C LYS A 241 10.71 22.21 -12.42
N GLU A 242 10.34 22.82 -11.31
CA GLU A 242 10.42 24.27 -11.11
C GLU A 242 10.55 24.58 -9.61
N ILE A 243 11.39 25.54 -9.26
CA ILE A 243 11.59 26.00 -7.89
C ILE A 243 11.05 27.43 -7.81
N GLY A 244 9.98 27.62 -7.06
CA GLY A 244 9.41 28.93 -6.76
C GLY A 244 9.97 29.55 -5.48
N PRO A 245 9.47 30.75 -5.09
CA PRO A 245 9.89 31.43 -3.87
C PRO A 245 9.65 30.61 -2.60
N GLU A 246 8.49 29.95 -2.48
CA GLU A 246 8.11 29.15 -1.30
C GLU A 246 7.78 27.68 -1.61
N THR A 247 7.49 27.38 -2.87
CA THR A 247 7.05 26.06 -3.34
C THR A 247 7.99 25.46 -4.37
N VAL A 248 7.87 24.15 -4.57
CA VAL A 248 8.56 23.39 -5.59
C VAL A 248 7.56 22.51 -6.33
N ASP A 249 7.72 22.45 -7.65
CA ASP A 249 6.99 21.56 -8.54
C ASP A 249 7.88 20.38 -8.94
N PHE A 250 7.27 19.21 -9.04
CA PHE A 250 7.94 18.00 -9.47
C PHE A 250 7.44 17.50 -10.82
N HIS A 251 8.27 16.69 -11.48
CA HIS A 251 7.84 15.85 -12.57
C HIS A 251 7.07 14.65 -12.01
N LEU A 252 5.89 14.40 -12.57
CA LEU A 252 5.15 13.14 -12.39
C LEU A 252 5.12 12.30 -13.67
N ARG A 253 5.54 12.88 -14.80
CA ARG A 253 5.48 12.29 -16.13
C ARG A 253 6.40 13.04 -17.08
N VAL A 254 6.89 12.35 -18.11
CA VAL A 254 7.42 12.97 -19.34
C VAL A 254 6.25 13.13 -20.34
N GLY A 255 6.00 14.35 -20.83
CA GLY A 255 5.00 14.57 -21.87
C GLY A 255 5.26 13.69 -23.10
N PRO A 256 4.24 13.24 -23.85
CA PRO A 256 4.47 12.29 -24.93
C PRO A 256 5.30 12.93 -26.06
N ALA A 257 6.14 12.13 -26.72
CA ALA A 257 6.74 12.49 -28.01
C ALA A 257 5.69 12.43 -29.15
N THR A 258 4.66 11.59 -29.02
CA THR A 258 3.51 11.46 -29.93
C THR A 258 2.22 11.18 -29.15
N VAL A 259 1.14 11.88 -29.47
CA VAL A 259 -0.17 11.73 -28.83
C VAL A 259 -0.99 10.68 -29.58
N ASP A 260 -1.23 9.51 -28.99
CA ASP A 260 -2.16 8.50 -29.52
C ASP A 260 -3.53 8.54 -28.82
N LEU A 261 -4.51 7.81 -29.36
CA LEU A 261 -5.89 7.81 -28.86
C LEU A 261 -6.01 7.23 -27.43
N ALA A 262 -5.21 6.21 -27.10
CA ALA A 262 -5.16 5.64 -25.75
C ALA A 262 -4.61 6.66 -24.74
N HIS A 263 -3.58 7.43 -25.15
CA HIS A 263 -3.02 8.54 -24.40
C HIS A 263 -4.06 9.64 -24.12
N LEU A 264 -4.86 10.03 -25.12
CA LEU A 264 -5.90 11.06 -24.95
C LEU A 264 -7.00 10.63 -23.97
N ILE A 265 -7.50 9.40 -24.11
CA ILE A 265 -8.54 8.84 -23.22
C ILE A 265 -8.01 8.75 -21.78
N TRP A 266 -6.76 8.29 -21.62
CA TRP A 266 -6.13 8.24 -20.31
C TRP A 266 -5.88 9.63 -19.73
N HIS A 267 -5.33 10.56 -20.52
CA HIS A 267 -5.03 11.93 -20.08
C HIS A 267 -6.31 12.61 -19.58
N SER A 268 -7.42 12.48 -20.32
CA SER A 268 -8.72 12.99 -19.89
C SER A 268 -9.14 12.45 -18.51
N LYS A 269 -8.94 11.15 -18.26
CA LYS A 269 -9.28 10.49 -16.98
C LYS A 269 -8.36 10.89 -15.82
N HIS A 270 -7.11 11.31 -16.08
CA HIS A 270 -6.09 11.52 -15.03
C HIS A 270 -5.60 12.98 -14.89
N ARG A 271 -6.10 13.92 -15.72
CA ARG A 271 -5.89 15.37 -15.54
C ARG A 271 -6.16 15.85 -14.11
N LYS A 272 -7.12 15.20 -13.43
CA LYS A 272 -7.50 15.51 -12.05
C LYS A 272 -6.39 15.28 -11.02
N GLN A 273 -5.31 14.56 -11.37
CA GLN A 273 -4.20 14.20 -10.47
C GLN A 273 -2.90 14.97 -10.73
N HIS A 274 -2.82 15.81 -11.77
CA HIS A 274 -1.58 16.57 -12.06
C HIS A 274 -1.13 17.49 -10.91
N TRP A 275 -2.10 17.99 -10.13
CA TRP A 275 -1.85 18.80 -8.94
C TRP A 275 -1.02 18.06 -7.88
N ILE A 276 -0.98 16.72 -7.86
CA ILE A 276 -0.22 15.95 -6.87
C ILE A 276 1.24 16.42 -6.84
N SER A 277 1.82 16.70 -8.00
CA SER A 277 3.22 17.14 -8.14
C SER A 277 3.44 18.65 -8.08
N LYS A 278 2.44 19.44 -7.65
CA LYS A 278 2.42 20.90 -7.80
C LYS A 278 2.33 21.65 -6.47
N ASP A 279 2.93 22.84 -6.42
CA ASP A 279 2.78 23.77 -5.31
C ASP A 279 3.10 23.13 -3.96
N ILE A 280 4.17 22.33 -3.89
CA ILE A 280 4.57 21.65 -2.64
C ILE A 280 5.48 22.59 -1.85
N PRO A 281 5.22 22.87 -0.55
CA PRO A 281 6.10 23.70 0.26
C PRO A 281 7.55 23.18 0.26
N LYS A 282 8.53 24.08 0.07
CA LYS A 282 9.95 23.68 0.06
C LYS A 282 10.39 23.05 1.39
N GLU A 283 9.85 23.52 2.51
CA GLU A 283 10.17 22.96 3.82
C GLU A 283 9.78 21.48 3.94
N ASP A 284 8.63 21.10 3.39
CA ASP A 284 8.15 19.72 3.36
C ASP A 284 9.02 18.85 2.44
N ALA A 285 9.43 19.40 1.30
CA ALA A 285 10.37 18.73 0.39
C ALA A 285 11.73 18.47 1.03
N LYS A 286 12.28 19.46 1.75
CA LYS A 286 13.52 19.31 2.52
C LYS A 286 13.36 18.32 3.67
N TRP A 287 12.21 18.30 4.34
CA TRP A 287 11.92 17.33 5.39
C TRP A 287 11.98 15.90 4.86
N LEU A 288 11.28 15.61 3.75
CA LEU A 288 11.34 14.30 3.13
C LEU A 288 12.76 13.98 2.61
N GLY A 289 13.46 14.96 2.03
CA GLY A 289 14.85 14.84 1.60
C GLY A 289 15.78 14.39 2.73
N ARG A 290 15.64 14.96 3.93
CA ARG A 290 16.40 14.56 5.12
C ARG A 290 16.05 13.15 5.60
N MET A 291 14.79 12.72 5.53
CA MET A 291 14.42 11.34 5.86
C MET A 291 15.02 10.35 4.87
N LEU A 292 14.84 10.59 3.57
CA LEU A 292 15.40 9.73 2.52
C LEU A 292 16.93 9.73 2.52
N GLY A 293 17.56 10.85 2.89
CA GLY A 293 19.01 10.98 3.00
C GLY A 293 19.66 10.11 4.07
N GLN A 294 18.87 9.53 4.98
CA GLN A 294 19.35 8.55 5.97
C GLN A 294 19.52 7.15 5.38
N LEU A 295 18.93 6.87 4.21
CA LEU A 295 19.08 5.59 3.54
C LEU A 295 20.48 5.46 2.94
N SER A 296 21.16 4.37 3.28
CA SER A 296 22.41 3.99 2.62
C SER A 296 22.16 3.55 1.18
N GLU A 297 23.22 3.55 0.37
CA GLU A 297 23.18 2.99 -0.98
C GLU A 297 22.71 1.53 -0.97
N GLU A 298 23.21 0.72 -0.03
CA GLU A 298 22.85 -0.69 0.08
C GLU A 298 21.38 -0.90 0.45
N GLN A 299 20.80 -0.06 1.32
CA GLN A 299 19.36 -0.13 1.61
C GLN A 299 18.52 0.16 0.35
N ILE A 300 18.93 1.13 -0.47
CA ILE A 300 18.24 1.43 -1.73
C ILE A 300 18.39 0.26 -2.72
N LYS A 301 19.60 -0.32 -2.85
CA LYS A 301 19.82 -1.53 -3.67
C LYS A 301 18.93 -2.68 -3.21
N ASP A 302 18.83 -2.88 -1.91
CA ASP A 302 18.05 -3.96 -1.31
C ASP A 302 16.56 -3.87 -1.65
N ALA A 303 16.00 -2.67 -1.80
CA ALA A 303 14.63 -2.49 -2.29
C ALA A 303 14.43 -3.09 -3.69
N PHE A 304 15.39 -2.92 -4.60
CA PHE A 304 15.34 -3.45 -5.96
C PHE A 304 15.76 -4.93 -6.03
N ARG A 305 16.72 -5.37 -5.22
CA ARG A 305 17.08 -6.79 -5.10
C ARG A 305 15.93 -7.62 -4.58
N ALA A 306 15.20 -7.13 -3.58
CA ALA A 306 14.00 -7.78 -3.08
C ALA A 306 12.89 -7.93 -4.12
N ALA A 307 12.90 -7.07 -5.15
CA ALA A 307 12.00 -7.14 -6.29
C ALA A 307 12.52 -8.02 -7.45
N GLY A 308 13.66 -8.67 -7.29
CA GLY A 308 14.23 -9.57 -8.29
C GLY A 308 14.88 -8.89 -9.50
N TYR A 309 15.20 -7.59 -9.43
CA TYR A 309 15.97 -6.93 -10.49
C TYR A 309 17.41 -7.46 -10.53
N GLY A 310 17.98 -7.56 -11.74
CA GLY A 310 19.39 -7.91 -11.93
C GLY A 310 20.34 -6.85 -11.37
N ALA A 311 21.63 -7.19 -11.24
CA ALA A 311 22.62 -6.34 -10.60
C ALA A 311 22.81 -4.97 -11.28
N GLU A 312 22.96 -4.94 -12.61
CA GLU A 312 23.11 -3.70 -13.39
C GLU A 312 21.85 -2.83 -13.26
N THR A 313 20.67 -3.42 -13.44
CA THR A 313 19.38 -2.73 -13.29
C THR A 313 19.19 -2.16 -11.90
N THR A 314 19.56 -2.93 -10.86
CA THR A 314 19.53 -2.51 -9.46
C THR A 314 20.43 -1.30 -9.21
N GLN A 315 21.66 -1.32 -9.72
CA GLN A 315 22.58 -0.19 -9.58
C GLN A 315 22.02 1.05 -10.28
N GLY A 316 21.56 0.93 -11.53
CA GLY A 316 21.04 2.07 -12.26
C GLY A 316 19.81 2.70 -11.59
N PHE A 317 18.91 1.89 -11.05
CA PHE A 317 17.79 2.42 -10.26
C PHE A 317 18.26 3.12 -8.98
N THR A 318 19.21 2.52 -8.28
CA THR A 318 19.80 3.09 -7.06
C THR A 318 20.41 4.45 -7.33
N ASP A 319 21.19 4.59 -8.41
CA ASP A 319 21.84 5.85 -8.78
C ASP A 319 20.82 6.95 -9.07
N ILE A 320 19.74 6.64 -9.78
CA ILE A 320 18.66 7.59 -10.07
C ILE A 320 17.98 8.03 -8.76
N ILE A 321 17.63 7.09 -7.88
CA ILE A 321 16.97 7.41 -6.61
C ILE A 321 17.88 8.29 -5.74
N ARG A 322 19.16 7.94 -5.61
CA ARG A 322 20.13 8.75 -4.86
C ARG A 322 20.30 10.14 -5.44
N LYS A 323 20.33 10.27 -6.77
CA LYS A 323 20.35 11.58 -7.42
C LYS A 323 19.11 12.41 -7.06
N LYS A 324 17.91 11.83 -7.12
CA LYS A 324 16.67 12.52 -6.73
C LYS A 324 16.66 12.93 -5.25
N ILE A 325 17.22 12.11 -4.36
CA ILE A 325 17.38 12.44 -2.94
C ILE A 325 18.35 13.60 -2.76
N ALA A 326 19.47 13.61 -3.48
CA ALA A 326 20.42 14.72 -3.46
C ALA A 326 19.77 16.02 -3.98
N ASP A 327 18.96 15.95 -5.03
CA ASP A 327 18.19 17.07 -5.55
C ASP A 327 17.23 17.65 -4.47
N LEU A 328 16.54 16.81 -3.66
CA LEU A 328 15.71 17.29 -2.54
C LEU A 328 16.53 18.02 -1.46
N ASN A 329 17.71 17.49 -1.13
CA ASN A 329 18.57 18.05 -0.10
C ASN A 329 19.26 19.34 -0.53
N ALA A 330 19.26 19.64 -1.83
CA ALA A 330 19.80 20.88 -2.39
C ALA A 330 18.76 22.00 -2.53
N LEU A 331 17.46 21.73 -2.31
CA LEU A 331 16.41 22.75 -2.20
C LEU A 331 16.68 23.66 -1.00
#